data_AF-A0A1B8CDH7-F1
#
_entry.id   AF-A0A1B8CDH7-F1
#
_cell.length_a   1.000
_cell.length_b   1.000
_cell.length_c   1.000
_cell.angle_alpha   90.00
_cell.angle_beta   90.00
_cell.angle_gamma   90.00
#
_symmetry.space_group_name_H-M   'P 1'
#
loop_
_entity.id
_entity.type
_entity.pdbx_description
1 polymer ?
#
loop_
_entity_poly.entity_id
_entity_poly.type
_entity_poly.pdbx_seq_one_letter_code
_entity_poly.pdbx_strand_id
1 'polypeptide(L)'
;MLSRGGGPDGQSPVLIPRGIGIGYSVYHMHRRTNIYGADAAAFNPARWEDSKLAKVGPGFMPFHASPRICLGKDFALIEASFAIVRLIQTFPNIRLPPGASTDPLDRRGSLSPSSFRAPTTARCSFNSKAVSRAGKKYD
;
A
#
# COMPACT_ATOMS: atom_id res chain seq x y z
N MET A 1 16.73 9.46 -23.84
CA MET A 1 17.53 9.54 -22.59
C MET A 1 17.98 8.12 -22.26
N LEU A 2 19.29 7.87 -22.17
CA LEU A 2 19.81 6.55 -21.79
C LEU A 2 19.62 6.33 -20.29
N SER A 3 19.35 5.08 -19.89
CA SER A 3 19.34 4.66 -18.49
C SER A 3 20.68 4.97 -17.83
N ARG A 4 20.66 5.58 -16.64
CA ARG A 4 21.84 5.85 -15.82
C ARG A 4 21.99 4.76 -14.75
N GLY A 5 23.20 4.59 -14.23
CA GLY A 5 23.53 3.58 -13.22
C GLY A 5 24.95 3.03 -13.31
N GLY A 6 25.73 3.45 -14.31
CA GLY A 6 27.09 2.99 -14.54
C GLY A 6 28.14 3.96 -14.01
N GLY A 7 29.41 3.58 -14.09
CA GLY A 7 30.55 4.37 -13.64
C GLY A 7 30.75 4.36 -12.11
N PRO A 8 31.85 4.97 -11.61
CA PRO A 8 32.18 4.98 -10.18
C PRO A 8 31.15 5.74 -9.32
N ASP A 9 30.42 6.66 -9.93
CA ASP A 9 29.42 7.54 -9.31
C ASP A 9 27.97 7.08 -9.56
N GLY A 10 27.77 6.01 -10.36
CA GLY A 10 26.46 5.50 -10.74
C GLY A 10 25.64 6.43 -11.65
N GLN A 11 26.24 7.47 -12.24
CA GLN A 11 25.54 8.43 -13.11
C GLN A 11 25.82 8.24 -14.60
N SER A 12 26.81 7.40 -14.95
CA SER A 12 27.14 7.15 -16.34
C SER A 12 26.04 6.33 -17.03
N PRO A 13 25.86 6.50 -18.36
CA PRO A 13 24.91 5.71 -19.13
C PRO A 13 25.21 4.21 -19.05
N VAL A 14 24.15 3.41 -18.97
CA VAL A 14 24.20 1.95 -18.97
C VAL A 14 23.58 1.43 -20.26
N LEU A 15 24.36 0.66 -21.01
CA LEU A 15 23.86 -0.08 -22.16
C LEU A 15 23.09 -1.31 -21.66
N ILE A 16 21.84 -1.44 -22.09
CA ILE A 16 21.01 -2.62 -21.84
C ILE A 16 20.87 -3.36 -23.18
N PRO A 17 21.52 -4.53 -23.34
CA PRO A 17 21.41 -5.32 -24.57
C PRO A 17 19.98 -5.81 -24.80
N ARG A 18 19.63 -6.05 -26.06
CA ARG A 18 18.36 -6.67 -26.44
C ARG A 18 18.25 -8.07 -25.81
N GLY A 19 17.05 -8.40 -25.31
CA GLY A 19 16.76 -9.73 -24.76
C GLY A 19 17.03 -9.88 -23.27
N ILE A 20 17.52 -8.83 -22.59
CA ILE A 20 17.74 -8.84 -21.14
C ILE A 20 16.44 -8.49 -20.40
N GLY A 21 16.08 -9.32 -19.42
CA GLY A 21 15.00 -9.05 -18.49
C GLY A 21 15.40 -7.96 -17.48
N ILE A 22 14.53 -6.97 -17.27
CA ILE A 22 14.73 -5.90 -16.30
C ILE A 22 13.72 -6.06 -15.18
N GLY A 23 14.22 -6.27 -13.96
CA GLY A 23 13.42 -6.24 -12.74
C GLY A 23 13.61 -4.93 -11.99
N TYR A 24 12.56 -4.46 -11.33
CA TYR A 24 12.65 -3.39 -10.33
C TYR A 24 11.85 -3.79 -9.10
N SER A 25 12.30 -3.34 -7.93
CA SER A 25 11.60 -3.62 -6.68
C SER A 25 10.73 -2.44 -6.28
N VAL A 26 9.41 -2.58 -6.47
CA VAL A 26 8.42 -1.60 -6.00
C VAL A 26 8.51 -1.42 -4.48
N TYR A 27 8.76 -2.53 -3.75
CA TYR A 27 8.93 -2.51 -2.30
C TYR A 27 10.03 -1.56 -1.83
N HIS A 28 11.21 -1.64 -2.46
CA HIS A 28 12.33 -0.76 -2.14
C HIS A 28 12.04 0.67 -2.60
N MET A 29 11.52 0.85 -3.83
CA MET A 29 11.18 2.16 -4.37
C MET A 29 10.26 2.96 -3.45
N HIS A 30 9.21 2.34 -2.91
CA HIS A 30 8.26 2.98 -1.98
C HIS A 30 8.82 3.26 -0.58
N ARG A 31 10.03 2.79 -0.26
CA ARG A 31 10.71 3.00 1.05
C ARG A 31 11.97 3.85 0.92
N ARG A 32 12.24 4.38 -0.27
CA ARG A 32 13.41 5.21 -0.54
C ARG A 32 13.31 6.55 0.19
N THR A 33 14.23 6.80 1.12
CA THR A 33 14.29 8.05 1.89
C THR A 33 14.57 9.26 1.01
N ASN A 34 15.27 9.09 -0.11
CA ASN A 34 15.51 10.16 -1.08
C ASN A 34 14.25 10.59 -1.86
N ILE A 35 13.16 9.82 -1.79
CA ILE A 35 11.87 10.15 -2.43
C ILE A 35 10.87 10.57 -1.34
N TYR A 36 10.76 9.78 -0.28
CA TYR A 36 9.69 9.92 0.72
C TYR A 36 10.11 10.67 1.98
N GLY A 37 11.40 10.99 2.15
CA GLY A 37 11.93 11.62 3.37
C GLY A 37 12.46 10.62 4.39
N ALA A 38 12.95 11.11 5.53
CA ALA A 38 13.53 10.28 6.57
C ALA A 38 12.53 9.27 7.19
N ASP A 39 11.24 9.60 7.16
CA ASP A 39 10.14 8.79 7.68
C ASP A 39 9.52 7.88 6.60
N ALA A 40 10.25 7.52 5.54
CA ALA A 40 9.79 6.66 4.45
C ALA A 40 9.29 5.27 4.90
N ALA A 41 9.76 4.78 6.06
CA ALA A 41 9.31 3.51 6.63
C ALA A 41 8.04 3.65 7.51
N ALA A 42 7.63 4.87 7.85
CA ALA A 42 6.48 5.12 8.70
C ALA A 42 5.19 5.24 7.89
N PHE A 43 4.10 4.70 8.45
CA PHE A 43 2.76 4.91 7.91
C PHE A 43 2.30 6.34 8.23
N ASN A 44 2.43 7.24 7.26
CA ASN A 44 2.07 8.65 7.37
C ASN A 44 1.14 9.06 6.22
N PRO A 45 -0.19 8.99 6.39
CA PRO A 45 -1.16 9.40 5.38
C PRO A 45 -1.06 10.88 4.99
N ALA A 46 -0.75 11.75 5.96
CA ALA A 46 -0.66 13.20 5.76
C ALA A 46 0.45 13.60 4.77
N ARG A 47 1.41 12.71 4.49
CA ARG A 47 2.44 12.92 3.46
C ARG A 47 1.88 13.24 2.08
N TRP A 48 0.66 12.77 1.79
CA TRP A 48 0.00 12.95 0.50
C TRP A 48 -0.86 14.22 0.43
N GLU A 49 -1.03 14.94 1.54
CA GLU A 49 -1.77 16.21 1.57
C GLU A 49 -0.94 17.34 0.95
N ASP A 50 0.39 17.27 1.09
CA ASP A 50 1.33 18.19 0.47
C ASP A 50 1.52 17.91 -1.03
N SER A 51 1.51 18.96 -1.85
CA SER A 51 1.80 18.87 -3.30
C SER A 51 3.23 18.41 -3.63
N LYS A 52 4.10 18.20 -2.64
CA LYS A 52 5.49 17.76 -2.81
C LYS A 52 5.58 16.42 -3.55
N LEU A 53 4.67 15.49 -3.26
CA LEU A 53 4.64 14.17 -3.89
C LEU A 53 3.72 14.08 -5.11
N ALA A 54 3.01 15.16 -5.45
CA ALA A 54 2.11 15.18 -6.60
C ALA A 54 2.84 14.93 -7.94
N LYS A 55 4.15 15.23 -8.01
CA LYS A 55 4.99 15.04 -9.20
C LYS A 55 6.07 13.97 -9.03
N VAL A 56 5.87 13.01 -8.13
CA VAL A 56 6.86 11.95 -7.84
C VAL A 56 7.11 11.00 -9.03
N GLY A 57 6.26 11.05 -10.07
CA GLY A 57 6.44 10.29 -11.31
C GLY A 57 6.52 8.78 -11.05
N PRO A 58 7.52 8.06 -11.61
CA PRO A 58 7.67 6.63 -11.39
C PRO A 58 8.16 6.28 -9.97
N GLY A 59 8.31 7.25 -9.06
CA GLY A 59 8.62 6.95 -7.65
C GLY A 59 7.46 6.26 -6.92
N PHE A 60 6.21 6.52 -7.30
CA PHE A 60 5.03 5.90 -6.71
C PHE A 60 4.24 5.09 -7.75
N MET A 61 4.53 3.79 -7.85
CA MET A 61 3.89 2.88 -8.82
C MET A 61 3.27 1.63 -8.16
N PRO A 62 2.25 1.77 -7.30
CA PRO A 62 1.60 0.61 -6.65
C PRO A 62 0.90 -0.33 -7.63
N PHE A 63 0.50 0.17 -8.80
CA PHE A 63 -0.17 -0.58 -9.87
C PHE A 63 0.66 -0.62 -11.16
N HIS A 64 1.99 -0.44 -11.04
CA HIS A 64 2.89 -0.16 -12.15
C HIS A 64 2.53 1.15 -12.88
N ALA A 65 3.19 1.40 -14.01
CA ALA A 65 2.93 2.54 -14.88
C ALA A 65 3.17 2.12 -16.34
N SER A 66 2.81 2.98 -17.29
CA SER A 66 3.08 2.75 -18.72
C SER A 66 2.20 1.61 -19.32
N PRO A 67 2.46 1.00 -20.49
CA PRO A 67 1.50 0.10 -21.17
C PRO A 67 1.27 -1.22 -20.44
N ARG A 68 1.94 -1.45 -19.31
CA ARG A 68 1.78 -2.61 -18.43
C ARG A 68 1.18 -2.22 -17.07
N ILE A 69 0.41 -1.14 -17.02
CA ILE A 69 -0.35 -0.76 -15.83
C ILE A 69 -1.37 -1.85 -15.48
N CYS A 70 -1.62 -2.06 -14.18
CA CYS A 70 -2.63 -3.00 -13.72
C CYS A 70 -4.00 -2.64 -14.31
N LEU A 71 -4.62 -3.58 -15.03
CA LEU A 71 -5.94 -3.40 -15.61
C LEU A 71 -7.01 -3.18 -14.53
N GLY A 72 -6.82 -3.76 -13.35
CA GLY A 72 -7.71 -3.63 -12.21
C GLY A 72 -7.42 -2.42 -11.31
N LYS A 73 -6.57 -1.47 -11.71
CA LYS A 73 -6.18 -0.33 -10.86
C LYS A 73 -7.39 0.42 -10.30
N ASP A 74 -8.31 0.83 -11.17
CA ASP A 74 -9.42 1.68 -10.77
C ASP A 74 -10.43 0.89 -9.93
N PHE A 75 -10.66 -0.38 -10.27
CA PHE A 75 -11.47 -1.29 -9.47
C PHE A 75 -10.91 -1.48 -8.05
N ALA A 76 -9.62 -1.79 -7.94
CA ALA A 76 -8.95 -2.01 -6.65
C ALA A 76 -8.98 -0.75 -5.77
N LEU A 77 -8.80 0.44 -6.36
CA LEU A 77 -8.90 1.70 -5.62
C LEU A 77 -10.30 1.94 -5.09
N ILE A 78 -11.33 1.72 -5.92
CA ILE A 78 -12.74 1.85 -5.51
C ILE A 78 -13.07 0.88 -4.39
N GLU A 79 -12.73 -0.40 -4.55
CA GLU A 79 -13.01 -1.44 -3.56
C GLU A 79 -12.29 -1.16 -2.23
N ALA A 80 -11.00 -0.82 -2.28
CA ALA A 80 -10.22 -0.51 -1.08
C ALA A 80 -10.77 0.73 -0.35
N SER A 81 -11.08 1.81 -1.08
CA SER A 81 -11.66 3.02 -0.50
C SER A 81 -13.02 2.72 0.14
N PHE A 82 -13.90 1.97 -0.55
CA PHE A 82 -15.20 1.59 -0.01
C PHE A 82 -15.05 0.72 1.25
N ALA A 83 -14.18 -0.29 1.22
CA ALA A 83 -13.94 -1.18 2.33
C ALA A 83 -13.41 -0.44 3.56
N ILE A 84 -12.42 0.46 3.39
CA ILE A 84 -11.84 1.26 4.49
C ILE A 84 -12.90 2.15 5.13
N VAL A 85 -13.67 2.90 4.32
CA VAL A 85 -14.72 3.77 4.84
C VAL A 85 -15.78 2.96 5.59
N ARG A 86 -16.22 1.83 5.01
CA ARG A 86 -17.24 0.99 5.63
C ARG A 86 -16.75 0.35 6.93
N LEU A 87 -15.49 -0.07 6.98
CA LEU A 87 -14.85 -0.65 8.16
C LEU A 87 -14.84 0.36 9.31
N ILE A 88 -14.39 1.59 9.06
CA ILE A 88 -14.32 2.66 10.08
C ILE A 88 -15.72 3.04 10.58
N GLN A 89 -16.70 3.17 9.67
CA GLN A 89 -18.08 3.51 10.04
C GLN A 89 -18.77 2.43 10.87
N THR A 90 -18.44 1.16 10.62
CA THR A 90 -19.11 0.02 11.28
C THR A 90 -18.44 -0.32 12.62
N PHE A 91 -17.12 -0.16 12.70
CA PHE A 91 -16.30 -0.53 13.85
C PHE A 91 -15.51 0.68 14.37
N PRO A 92 -16.12 1.54 15.20
CA PRO A 92 -15.45 2.74 15.70
C PRO A 92 -14.29 2.47 16.68
N ASN A 93 -14.21 1.27 17.26
CA ASN A 93 -13.23 0.89 18.28
C ASN A 93 -12.33 -0.27 17.83
N ILE A 94 -11.71 -0.17 16.65
CA ILE A 94 -10.75 -1.16 16.17
C ILE A 94 -9.48 -1.07 17.01
N ARG A 95 -9.09 -2.18 17.62
CA ARG A 95 -7.85 -2.31 18.40
C ARG A 95 -7.16 -3.62 18.06
N LEU A 96 -5.83 -3.59 18.07
CA LEU A 96 -5.04 -4.82 18.01
C LEU A 96 -5.19 -5.58 19.34
N PRO A 97 -5.20 -6.92 19.30
CA PRO A 97 -5.17 -7.71 20.53
C PRO A 97 -3.86 -7.45 21.28
N PRO A 98 -3.87 -7.52 22.63
CA PRO A 98 -2.65 -7.35 23.43
C PRO A 98 -1.54 -8.32 22.97
N GLY A 99 -0.34 -7.80 22.76
CA GLY A 99 0.83 -8.61 22.36
C GLY A 99 0.95 -8.92 20.86
N ALA A 100 0.09 -8.36 20.01
CA ALA A 100 0.25 -8.49 18.56
C ALA A 100 1.49 -7.72 18.06
N SER A 101 2.33 -8.38 17.25
CA SER A 101 3.44 -7.73 16.56
C SER A 101 2.94 -6.88 15.39
N THR A 102 3.52 -5.70 15.22
CA THR A 102 3.32 -4.81 14.07
C THR A 102 4.43 -4.93 13.03
N ASP A 103 5.43 -5.78 13.27
CA ASP A 103 6.51 -6.02 12.31
C ASP A 103 5.97 -6.79 11.09
N PRO A 104 6.11 -6.27 9.86
CA PRO A 104 5.74 -6.99 8.64
C PRO A 104 6.58 -8.27 8.42
N LEU A 105 7.74 -8.37 9.07
CA LEU A 105 8.59 -9.56 9.05
C LEU A 105 8.36 -10.38 10.33
N ASP A 106 8.21 -11.69 10.19
CA ASP A 106 8.32 -12.60 11.33
C ASP A 106 9.76 -12.56 11.86
N ARG A 107 10.02 -13.07 13.08
CA ARG A 107 11.36 -13.21 13.67
C ARG A 107 12.37 -13.95 12.76
N ARG A 108 11.88 -14.62 11.72
CA ARG A 108 12.63 -15.35 10.69
C ARG A 108 12.90 -14.56 9.40
N GLY A 109 12.47 -13.29 9.31
CA GLY A 109 12.69 -12.44 8.13
C GLY A 109 11.76 -12.73 6.93
N SER A 110 10.82 -13.67 7.05
CA SER A 110 9.76 -13.90 6.07
C SER A 110 8.58 -12.96 6.29
N LEU A 111 7.86 -12.59 5.23
CA LEU A 111 6.57 -11.90 5.36
C LEU A 111 5.66 -12.73 6.27
N SER A 112 5.32 -12.20 7.44
CA SER A 112 4.52 -12.91 8.42
C SER A 112 3.08 -13.05 7.90
N PRO A 113 2.55 -14.28 7.69
CA PRO A 113 1.14 -14.46 7.33
C PRO A 113 0.21 -14.31 8.54
N SER A 114 0.75 -14.02 9.73
CA SER A 114 0.06 -14.28 10.99
C SER A 114 0.09 -13.08 11.92
N SER A 115 -0.90 -12.19 11.80
CA SER A 115 -1.40 -11.46 12.98
C SER A 115 -2.82 -10.91 12.85
N PHE A 116 -3.48 -10.97 11.68
CA PHE A 116 -4.92 -10.70 11.63
C PHE A 116 -5.74 -11.93 12.05
N ARG A 117 -5.60 -12.35 13.31
CA ARG A 117 -6.70 -13.01 14.01
C ARG A 117 -7.61 -11.88 14.50
N ALA A 118 -8.70 -11.63 13.78
CA ALA A 118 -9.80 -10.89 14.37
C ALA A 118 -10.14 -11.61 15.68
N PRO A 119 -10.08 -10.95 16.84
CA PRO A 119 -10.51 -11.58 18.08
C PRO A 119 -11.99 -11.91 17.92
N THR A 120 -12.31 -13.19 17.79
CA THR A 120 -13.68 -13.74 17.74
C THR A 120 -14.48 -13.45 19.02
N THR A 121 -13.89 -12.79 20.01
CA THR A 121 -14.50 -12.41 21.28
C THR A 121 -14.67 -10.91 21.48
N ALA A 122 -14.19 -10.05 20.57
CA ALA A 122 -14.73 -8.70 20.51
C ALA A 122 -16.13 -8.84 19.92
N ARG A 123 -17.11 -9.03 20.81
CA ARG A 123 -18.52 -8.80 20.54
C ARG A 123 -18.63 -7.32 20.19
N CYS A 124 -18.18 -6.95 19.00
CA CYS A 124 -18.65 -5.76 18.35
C CYS A 124 -20.12 -6.04 18.18
N SER A 125 -20.94 -5.47 19.05
CA SER A 125 -22.38 -5.58 19.01
C SER A 125 -22.78 -5.20 17.59
N PHE A 126 -23.05 -6.23 16.79
CA PHE A 126 -23.50 -6.10 15.42
C PHE A 126 -24.84 -5.40 15.53
N ASN A 127 -24.83 -4.08 15.35
CA ASN A 127 -26.03 -3.29 15.48
C ASN A 127 -26.93 -3.69 14.31
N SER A 128 -27.93 -4.53 14.56
CA SER A 128 -28.86 -5.06 13.55
C SER A 128 -29.56 -3.95 12.74
N LYS A 129 -29.60 -2.72 13.27
CA LYS A 129 -30.11 -1.53 12.57
C LYS A 129 -29.27 -1.12 11.35
N ALA A 130 -28.00 -1.50 11.26
CA ALA A 130 -27.15 -1.17 10.12
C ALA A 130 -27.43 -2.05 8.89
N VAL A 131 -27.88 -3.30 9.09
CA VAL A 131 -28.33 -4.20 8.01
C VAL A 131 -29.75 -3.83 7.56
N SER A 132 -30.63 -3.43 8.48
CA SER A 132 -32.03 -3.13 8.15
C SER A 132 -32.24 -1.87 7.28
N ARG A 133 -31.23 -1.00 7.12
CA ARG A 133 -31.31 0.18 6.23
C ARG A 133 -30.88 -0.11 4.79
N ALA A 134 -30.11 -1.17 4.55
CA ALA A 134 -29.65 -1.53 3.21
C ALA A 134 -30.75 -2.26 2.40
N GLY A 135 -31.62 -3.01 3.07
CA GLY A 135 -32.72 -3.77 2.42
C GLY A 135 -34.02 -2.99 2.19
N LYS A 136 -34.06 -1.68 2.47
CA LYS A 136 -35.31 -0.87 2.38
C LYS A 136 -35.30 0.19 1.26
N LYS A 137 -34.31 0.17 0.39
CA LYS A 137 -34.14 1.18 -0.68
C LYS A 137 -34.33 0.62 -2.10
N TYR A 138 -34.72 -0.65 -2.20
CA TYR A 138 -35.08 -1.34 -3.45
C TYR A 138 -36.34 -2.17 -3.18
N ASP A 139 -37.44 -1.46 -2.93
CA ASP A 139 -38.83 -1.89 -3.13
C ASP A 139 -39.58 -0.66 -3.68
#